data_AF-A0A9W9YJP4-F1
#
_entry.id   AF-A0A9W9YJP4-F1
#
_cell.length_a   1.000
_cell.length_b   1.000
_cell.length_c   1.000
_cell.angle_alpha   90.00
_cell.angle_beta   90.00
_cell.angle_gamma   90.00
#
_symmetry.space_group_name_H-M   'P 1'
#
loop_
_entity.id
_entity.type
_entity.pdbx_description
1 polymer ?
#
loop_
_entity_poly.entity_id
_entity_poly.type
_entity_poly.pdbx_seq_one_letter_code
_entity_poly.pdbx_strand_id
1 'polypeptide(L)'
;MGLHNLIGKLKKWIKILEEKAKLLPNIVLYYIRIARFMPRVELVQKHNFSARRLYIRGNNGKDLPVPCGERCLYDGIKKRRKNTPIAEASKSLFREEKGANLESCKRHLLFTVPRVVAVSPQMRLIEDNPSFISLREILTERCDKKHVESDAPIALYYERLASVQSRGCQVTHQVLKDILREVQLTLVPEVLLKEWAQYTYQDPSDYWTFRKQLSIQLALSGFAEFTLHLTRLGPEMLQIAQDSGRLTISYSRFEVDDSKGELDANRPVPFRLTPNIAEFVTPVGVNGVMSAAIVSAARCLAEPHFSVQSILRAVLRDEMIAWHKKKQDETHSLPLSNPPTDMDSELLITLVNGAVTAITTRLQNLAQYEGGETKVTTLIAAATSPDNLCRMDPAWHPWL
;
A
#
# COMPACT_ATOMS: atom_id res chain seq x y z
N MET A 1 -29.24 7.20 -3.85
CA MET A 1 -29.58 8.38 -3.02
C MET A 1 -29.02 9.60 -3.72
N GLY A 2 -29.79 10.68 -3.87
CA GLY A 2 -29.34 11.85 -4.64
C GLY A 2 -28.20 12.60 -3.95
N LEU A 3 -27.24 13.10 -4.75
CA LEU A 3 -26.12 13.96 -4.34
C LEU A 3 -26.56 15.10 -3.40
N HIS A 4 -27.77 15.62 -3.61
CA HIS A 4 -28.38 16.65 -2.78
C HIS A 4 -28.60 16.23 -1.31
N ASN A 5 -29.02 14.98 -1.09
CA ASN A 5 -29.20 14.42 0.26
C ASN A 5 -27.84 14.21 0.96
N LEU A 6 -26.81 13.82 0.19
CA LEU A 6 -25.44 13.71 0.67
C LEU A 6 -24.87 15.06 1.14
N ILE A 7 -25.01 16.10 0.32
CA ILE A 7 -24.57 17.46 0.67
C ILE A 7 -25.33 17.97 1.90
N GLY A 8 -26.63 17.67 2.00
CA GLY A 8 -27.44 18.00 3.18
C GLY A 8 -26.91 17.34 4.46
N LYS A 9 -26.58 16.04 4.42
CA LYS A 9 -25.98 15.31 5.54
C LYS A 9 -24.60 15.87 5.93
N LEU A 10 -23.74 16.17 4.94
CA LEU A 10 -22.43 16.76 5.19
C LEU A 10 -22.53 18.15 5.82
N LYS A 11 -23.42 19.02 5.34
CA LYS A 11 -23.67 20.34 5.94
C LYS A 11 -24.12 20.25 7.40
N LYS A 12 -25.00 19.30 7.72
CA LYS A 12 -25.44 19.06 9.10
C LYS A 12 -24.28 18.60 9.99
N TRP A 13 -23.44 17.70 9.50
CA TRP A 13 -22.24 17.25 10.20
C TRP A 13 -21.20 18.34 10.40
N ILE A 14 -21.00 19.21 9.40
CA ILE A 14 -20.10 20.36 9.51
C ILE A 14 -20.53 21.27 10.65
N LYS A 15 -21.83 21.60 10.75
CA LYS A 15 -22.35 22.41 11.87
C LYS A 15 -22.08 21.77 13.23
N ILE A 16 -22.32 20.46 13.37
CA ILE A 16 -22.05 19.73 14.62
C ILE A 16 -20.57 19.74 14.98
N LEU A 17 -19.69 19.56 13.98
CA LEU A 17 -18.24 19.59 14.19
C LEU A 17 -17.73 20.99 14.52
N GLU A 18 -18.29 22.04 13.91
CA GLU A 18 -17.96 23.43 14.23
C GLU A 18 -18.38 23.81 15.65
N GLU A 19 -19.54 23.34 16.13
CA GLU A 19 -19.97 23.53 17.52
C GLU A 19 -19.05 22.81 18.51
N LYS A 20 -18.66 21.56 18.20
CA LYS A 20 -17.71 20.81 19.03
C LYS A 20 -16.29 21.40 19.00
N ALA A 21 -15.86 21.94 17.87
CA ALA A 21 -14.53 22.54 17.72
C ALA A 21 -14.37 23.84 18.52
N LYS A 22 -15.46 24.57 18.78
CA LYS A 22 -15.47 25.76 19.66
C LYS A 22 -15.16 25.44 21.13
N LEU A 23 -15.31 24.17 21.53
CA LEU A 23 -15.05 23.70 22.91
C LEU A 23 -13.60 23.23 23.12
N LEU A 24 -12.77 23.18 22.07
CA LEU A 24 -11.38 22.74 22.13
C LEU A 24 -10.42 23.94 22.27
N PRO A 25 -9.31 23.81 23.03
CA PRO A 25 -8.38 24.91 23.31
C PRO A 25 -7.70 25.46 22.04
N ASN A 26 -7.24 26.73 22.12
CA ASN A 26 -6.78 27.67 21.07
C ASN A 26 -5.81 27.20 19.95
N ILE A 27 -5.45 25.92 19.86
CA ILE A 27 -4.72 25.32 18.73
C ILE A 27 -5.57 25.30 17.44
N VAL A 28 -6.89 25.56 17.56
CA VAL A 28 -7.86 25.48 16.45
C VAL A 28 -7.77 26.65 15.43
N LEU A 29 -6.98 27.69 15.70
CA LEU A 29 -6.89 28.89 14.83
C LEU A 29 -6.37 28.61 13.41
N TYR A 30 -5.58 27.54 13.20
CA TYR A 30 -4.99 27.20 11.90
C TYR A 30 -5.75 26.13 11.12
N TYR A 31 -6.93 25.70 11.58
CA TYR A 31 -7.71 24.70 10.84
C TYR A 31 -8.37 25.31 9.61
N ILE A 32 -8.21 24.61 8.48
CA ILE A 32 -8.91 24.93 7.25
C ILE A 32 -10.38 24.57 7.44
N ARG A 33 -11.25 25.59 7.41
CA ARG A 33 -12.71 25.42 7.48
C ARG A 33 -13.27 25.24 6.08
N ILE A 34 -14.35 24.48 5.97
CA ILE A 34 -15.05 24.29 4.69
C ILE A 34 -15.83 25.56 4.38
N ALA A 35 -15.45 26.27 3.32
CA ALA A 35 -16.12 27.49 2.89
C ALA A 35 -17.33 27.16 1.99
N ARG A 36 -17.14 26.29 1.00
CA ARG A 36 -18.23 25.84 0.10
C ARG A 36 -17.92 24.52 -0.57
N PHE A 37 -18.97 23.86 -1.04
CA PHE A 37 -18.88 22.76 -1.99
C PHE A 37 -18.94 23.33 -3.40
N MET A 38 -18.02 22.89 -4.26
CA MET A 38 -18.03 23.30 -5.66
C MET A 38 -19.09 22.48 -6.42
N PRO A 39 -19.75 23.07 -7.44
CA PRO A 39 -20.82 22.39 -8.19
C PRO A 39 -20.29 21.33 -9.18
N ARG A 40 -18.99 21.10 -9.24
CA ARG A 40 -18.34 20.14 -10.14
C ARG A 40 -18.24 18.78 -9.47
N VAL A 41 -18.72 17.75 -10.14
CA VAL A 41 -18.57 16.35 -9.73
C VAL A 41 -17.99 15.59 -10.90
N GLU A 42 -16.83 14.96 -10.69
CA GLU A 42 -16.20 14.11 -11.69
C GLU A 42 -16.44 12.64 -11.34
N LEU A 43 -16.76 11.82 -12.33
CA LEU A 43 -16.77 10.38 -12.14
C LEU A 43 -15.34 9.86 -12.33
N VAL A 44 -14.73 9.40 -11.25
CA VAL A 44 -13.42 8.77 -11.28
C VAL A 44 -13.64 7.27 -11.35
N GLN A 45 -13.25 6.68 -12.48
CA GLN A 45 -13.24 5.24 -12.66
C GLN A 45 -11.77 4.78 -12.63
N LYS A 46 -11.37 4.20 -11.51
CA LYS A 46 -10.05 3.56 -11.34
C LYS A 46 -10.26 2.06 -11.26
N HIS A 47 -9.88 1.32 -12.31
CA HIS A 47 -9.99 -0.14 -12.42
C HIS A 47 -11.26 -0.72 -11.76
N ASN A 48 -11.15 -1.21 -10.52
CA ASN A 48 -12.21 -1.90 -9.79
C ASN A 48 -13.11 -0.96 -8.96
N PHE A 49 -12.96 0.36 -9.10
CA PHE A 49 -13.62 1.36 -8.27
C PHE A 49 -14.09 2.56 -9.09
N SER A 50 -15.41 2.74 -9.11
CA SER A 50 -16.05 3.98 -9.56
C SER A 50 -16.44 4.83 -8.35
N ALA A 51 -15.96 6.07 -8.29
CA ALA A 51 -16.37 7.05 -7.29
C ALA A 51 -16.68 8.40 -7.89
N ARG A 52 -17.48 9.17 -7.16
CA ARG A 52 -17.79 10.55 -7.50
C ARG A 52 -16.83 11.45 -6.74
N ARG A 53 -15.92 12.14 -7.45
CA ARG A 53 -15.02 13.14 -6.89
C ARG A 53 -15.78 14.43 -6.64
N LEU A 54 -15.83 14.82 -5.37
CA LEU A 54 -16.37 16.09 -4.90
C LEU A 54 -15.24 17.07 -4.70
N TYR A 55 -15.48 18.34 -4.98
CA TYR A 55 -14.51 19.42 -4.74
C TYR A 55 -14.99 20.28 -3.57
N ILE A 56 -14.18 20.32 -2.51
CA ILE A 56 -14.47 21.09 -1.30
C ILE A 56 -13.50 22.26 -1.23
N ARG A 57 -14.02 23.50 -1.25
CA ARG A 57 -13.19 24.70 -1.13
C ARG A 57 -13.01 25.06 0.35
N GLY A 58 -11.76 25.17 0.77
CA GLY A 58 -11.38 25.67 2.10
C GLY A 58 -11.45 27.20 2.20
N ASN A 59 -11.46 27.72 3.43
CA ASN A 59 -11.31 29.15 3.72
C ASN A 59 -9.98 29.75 3.23
N ASN A 60 -8.97 28.90 3.02
CA ASN A 60 -7.67 29.25 2.43
C ASN A 60 -7.70 29.37 0.89
N GLY A 61 -8.87 29.21 0.26
CA GLY A 61 -9.03 29.27 -1.20
C GLY A 61 -8.57 28.01 -1.94
N LYS A 62 -8.01 27.01 -1.27
CA LYS A 62 -7.61 25.74 -1.92
C LYS A 62 -8.81 24.82 -2.09
N ASP A 63 -8.88 24.20 -3.26
CA ASP A 63 -9.87 23.18 -3.58
C ASP A 63 -9.29 21.80 -3.24
N LEU A 64 -9.94 21.08 -2.33
CA LEU A 64 -9.59 19.72 -1.97
C LEU A 64 -10.48 18.75 -2.75
N PRO A 65 -9.93 17.97 -3.70
CA PRO A 65 -10.66 16.88 -4.33
C PRO A 65 -10.81 15.71 -3.36
N VAL A 66 -12.03 15.22 -3.22
CA VAL A 66 -12.40 14.14 -2.31
C VAL A 66 -13.34 13.18 -3.03
N PRO A 67 -12.87 12.01 -3.50
CA PRO A 67 -13.73 10.93 -3.95
C PRO A 67 -14.65 10.46 -2.82
N CYS A 68 -15.93 10.48 -3.14
CA CYS A 68 -16.98 9.88 -2.36
C CYS A 68 -17.32 8.52 -3.00
N GLY A 69 -16.96 7.44 -2.30
CA GLY A 69 -17.42 6.10 -2.64
C GLY A 69 -18.83 5.90 -2.10
N GLU A 70 -19.85 5.95 -2.95
CA GLU A 70 -21.23 5.63 -2.55
C GLU A 70 -21.47 4.12 -2.46
N ARG A 71 -20.72 3.30 -3.20
CA ARG A 71 -20.77 1.83 -3.15
C ARG A 71 -19.43 1.24 -3.57
N CYS A 72 -18.74 0.62 -2.63
CA CYS A 72 -17.69 -0.33 -2.99
C CYS A 72 -18.38 -1.65 -3.40
N LEU A 73 -18.61 -1.85 -4.69
CA LEU A 73 -19.27 -3.03 -5.26
C LEU A 73 -18.36 -4.28 -5.33
N TYR A 74 -17.54 -4.50 -4.32
CA TYR A 74 -16.85 -5.79 -4.14
C TYR A 74 -16.99 -6.27 -2.70
N ASP A 75 -17.22 -7.57 -2.61
CA ASP A 75 -17.75 -8.38 -1.53
C ASP A 75 -16.99 -8.27 -0.19
N GLY A 76 -17.23 -7.18 0.53
CA GLY A 76 -16.46 -6.85 1.71
C GLY A 76 -17.06 -5.75 2.56
N ILE A 77 -18.38 -5.71 2.71
CA ILE A 77 -19.12 -4.77 3.57
C ILE A 77 -18.67 -4.88 5.06
N LYS A 78 -18.00 -5.97 5.46
CA LYS A 78 -17.31 -6.11 6.76
C LYS A 78 -15.79 -5.83 6.72
N LYS A 79 -15.12 -5.96 5.57
CA LYS A 79 -13.64 -6.00 5.45
C LYS A 79 -12.97 -4.62 5.41
N ARG A 80 -13.66 -3.56 4.98
CA ARG A 80 -13.08 -2.20 4.94
C ARG A 80 -13.05 -1.48 6.29
N ARG A 81 -13.66 -1.96 7.38
CA ARG A 81 -13.51 -1.40 8.76
C ARG A 81 -12.04 -1.25 9.21
N LYS A 82 -11.11 -1.93 8.52
CA LYS A 82 -9.72 -2.17 8.93
C LYS A 82 -8.66 -1.22 8.36
N ASN A 83 -8.99 -0.41 7.36
CA ASN A 83 -7.99 0.53 6.78
C ASN A 83 -7.74 1.76 7.67
N THR A 84 -8.59 2.02 8.66
CA THR A 84 -8.43 3.14 9.60
C THR A 84 -7.31 2.88 10.62
N PRO A 85 -7.26 1.76 11.37
CA PRO A 85 -6.19 1.54 12.34
C PRO A 85 -4.80 1.39 11.71
N ILE A 86 -4.65 0.78 10.54
CA ILE A 86 -3.33 0.66 9.87
C ILE A 86 -2.85 2.00 9.32
N ALA A 87 -3.74 2.76 8.66
CA ALA A 87 -3.41 4.09 8.14
C ALA A 87 -3.19 5.12 9.26
N GLU A 88 -3.88 4.95 10.40
CA GLU A 88 -3.76 5.81 11.57
C GLU A 88 -2.56 5.42 12.43
N ALA A 89 -2.24 4.12 12.55
CA ALA A 89 -1.04 3.62 13.18
C ALA A 89 0.21 3.92 12.37
N SER A 90 0.17 3.79 11.04
CA SER A 90 1.26 4.31 10.20
C SER A 90 1.36 5.83 10.35
N LYS A 91 0.25 6.57 10.42
CA LYS A 91 0.32 8.01 10.73
C LYS A 91 0.85 8.33 12.12
N SER A 92 0.61 7.52 13.15
CA SER A 92 1.12 7.78 14.51
C SER A 92 2.57 7.33 14.65
N LEU A 93 2.89 6.11 14.21
CA LEU A 93 4.24 5.54 14.17
C LEU A 93 5.21 6.40 13.35
N PHE A 94 4.77 6.92 12.20
CA PHE A 94 5.66 7.61 11.25
C PHE A 94 5.55 9.13 11.25
N ARG A 95 4.61 9.73 12.00
CA ARG A 95 4.59 11.19 12.24
C ARG A 95 5.50 11.58 13.40
N GLU A 96 5.67 10.70 14.39
CA GLU A 96 6.63 10.91 15.49
C GLU A 96 8.09 10.85 15.02
N GLU A 97 8.40 10.27 13.84
CA GLU A 97 9.75 10.30 13.24
C GLU A 97 10.31 11.72 13.04
N LYS A 98 9.44 12.74 12.94
CA LYS A 98 9.82 14.11 12.58
C LYS A 98 10.74 14.83 13.58
N GLY A 99 10.98 14.26 14.76
CA GLY A 99 11.73 14.94 15.83
C GLY A 99 12.97 14.21 16.35
N ALA A 100 13.06 12.88 16.20
CA ALA A 100 14.03 12.11 16.99
C ALA A 100 15.34 11.82 16.24
N ASN A 101 15.30 11.58 14.92
CA ASN A 101 16.46 11.11 14.18
C ASN A 101 16.92 12.05 13.08
N LEU A 102 18.15 12.56 13.24
CA LEU A 102 18.79 13.47 12.30
C LEU A 102 18.92 12.85 10.89
N GLU A 103 19.20 11.55 10.80
CA GLU A 103 19.46 10.87 9.54
C GLU A 103 18.19 10.61 8.70
N SER A 104 17.05 10.31 9.33
CA SER A 104 15.75 10.22 8.65
C SER A 104 15.24 11.59 8.22
N CYS A 105 15.45 12.62 9.05
CA CYS A 105 15.09 14.00 8.73
C CYS A 105 15.90 14.58 7.57
N LYS A 106 17.22 14.37 7.55
CA LYS A 106 18.12 14.77 6.43
C LYS A 106 17.70 14.14 5.09
N ARG A 107 17.18 12.92 5.13
CA ARG A 107 16.72 12.18 3.94
C ARG A 107 15.25 12.45 3.58
N HIS A 108 14.56 13.27 4.37
CA HIS A 108 13.13 13.55 4.23
C HIS A 108 12.26 12.29 4.11
N LEU A 109 12.58 11.27 4.93
CA LEU A 109 11.78 10.06 5.01
C LEU A 109 10.42 10.41 5.60
N LEU A 110 9.38 10.31 4.78
CA LEU A 110 8.01 10.55 5.19
C LEU A 110 7.08 9.58 4.49
N PHE A 111 6.35 8.80 5.28
CA PHE A 111 5.26 7.99 4.76
C PHE A 111 4.11 8.87 4.29
N THR A 112 3.73 8.72 3.03
CA THR A 112 2.55 9.37 2.48
C THR A 112 1.34 8.47 2.71
N VAL A 113 0.51 8.81 3.70
CA VAL A 113 -0.71 8.06 4.01
C VAL A 113 -1.94 8.92 3.75
N PRO A 114 -2.85 8.51 2.85
CA PRO A 114 -4.02 9.31 2.49
C PRO A 114 -4.95 9.50 3.69
N ARG A 115 -5.57 10.66 3.81
CA ARG A 115 -6.58 10.90 4.85
C ARG A 115 -7.89 10.22 4.48
N VAL A 116 -8.39 9.39 5.38
CA VAL A 116 -9.68 8.71 5.23
C VAL A 116 -10.59 9.16 6.36
N VAL A 117 -11.76 9.70 5.99
CA VAL A 117 -12.78 10.15 6.94
C VAL A 117 -14.05 9.34 6.69
N ALA A 118 -14.47 8.55 7.66
CA ALA A 118 -15.72 7.81 7.59
C ALA A 118 -16.89 8.73 7.94
N VAL A 119 -17.81 8.94 7.00
CA VAL A 119 -19.03 9.75 7.21
C VAL A 119 -20.19 8.86 7.64
N SER A 120 -20.24 7.64 7.13
CA SER A 120 -21.20 6.61 7.54
C SER A 120 -20.57 5.21 7.40
N PRO A 121 -21.19 4.15 7.93
CA PRO A 121 -20.70 2.78 7.73
C PRO A 121 -20.53 2.39 6.26
N GLN A 122 -21.35 2.98 5.39
CA GLN A 122 -21.38 2.69 3.96
C GLN A 122 -20.60 3.72 3.13
N MET A 123 -20.14 4.83 3.73
CA MET A 123 -19.59 5.97 2.98
C MET A 123 -18.36 6.55 3.64
N ARG A 124 -17.31 6.67 2.84
CA ARG A 124 -16.01 7.22 3.25
C ARG A 124 -15.51 8.21 2.23
N LEU A 125 -14.89 9.25 2.77
CA LEU A 125 -14.19 10.27 2.03
C LEU A 125 -12.70 9.96 2.12
N ILE A 126 -12.04 9.88 0.97
CA ILE A 126 -10.61 9.60 0.89
C ILE A 126 -9.96 10.82 0.23
N GLU A 127 -8.81 11.26 0.73
CA GLU A 127 -7.97 12.25 0.09
C GLU A 127 -7.45 11.72 -1.23
N ASP A 128 -7.65 12.49 -2.30
CA ASP A 128 -7.24 12.14 -3.65
C ASP A 128 -6.43 13.29 -4.26
N ASN A 129 -5.60 12.94 -5.23
CA ASN A 129 -4.88 13.89 -6.06
C ASN A 129 -5.25 13.55 -7.51
N PRO A 130 -5.73 14.51 -8.33
CA PRO A 130 -5.98 14.28 -9.75
C PRO A 130 -4.76 13.75 -10.49
N SER A 131 -3.55 14.06 -10.01
CA SER A 131 -2.28 13.60 -10.58
C SER A 131 -1.90 12.15 -10.20
N PHE A 132 -2.75 11.42 -9.46
CA PHE A 132 -2.47 10.02 -9.13
C PHE A 132 -2.72 9.09 -10.30
N ILE A 133 -1.68 8.38 -10.71
CA ILE A 133 -1.71 7.30 -11.69
C ILE A 133 -1.26 5.99 -11.03
N SER A 134 -1.91 4.89 -11.37
CA SER A 134 -1.50 3.56 -10.93
C SER A 134 -0.42 2.95 -11.82
N LEU A 135 0.37 2.04 -11.28
CA LEU A 135 1.35 1.29 -12.09
C LEU A 135 0.65 0.47 -13.18
N ARG A 136 -0.58 0.00 -12.92
CA ARG A 136 -1.41 -0.68 -13.92
C ARG A 136 -1.86 0.27 -15.05
N GLU A 137 -2.31 1.48 -14.73
CA GLU A 137 -2.68 2.49 -15.76
C GLU A 137 -1.49 2.81 -16.67
N ILE A 138 -0.27 2.90 -16.13
CA ILE A 138 0.95 3.10 -16.93
C ILE A 138 1.16 1.94 -17.92
N LEU A 139 0.94 0.69 -17.47
CA LEU A 139 0.99 -0.47 -18.36
C LEU A 139 -0.10 -0.41 -19.42
N THR A 140 -1.35 -0.11 -19.05
CA THR A 140 -2.48 -0.01 -19.97
C THR A 140 -2.23 1.06 -21.04
N GLU A 141 -1.74 2.24 -20.68
CA GLU A 141 -1.41 3.30 -21.64
C GLU A 141 -0.38 2.84 -22.68
N ARG A 142 0.61 2.03 -22.26
CA ARG A 142 1.61 1.46 -23.16
C ARG A 142 1.05 0.36 -24.05
N CYS A 143 0.21 -0.50 -23.49
CA CYS A 143 -0.50 -1.57 -24.17
C CYS A 143 -1.44 -1.01 -25.26
N ASP A 144 -2.19 0.06 -24.95
CA ASP A 144 -3.08 0.75 -25.87
C ASP A 144 -2.32 1.31 -27.08
N LYS A 145 -1.14 1.91 -26.86
CA LYS A 145 -0.26 2.40 -27.94
C LYS A 145 0.27 1.28 -28.84
N LYS A 146 0.37 0.05 -28.33
CA LYS A 146 0.79 -1.13 -29.10
C LYS A 146 -0.37 -1.96 -29.65
N HIS A 147 -1.62 -1.54 -29.41
CA HIS A 147 -2.83 -2.32 -29.72
C HIS A 147 -2.83 -3.73 -29.11
N VAL A 148 -2.28 -3.86 -27.89
CA VAL A 148 -2.23 -5.10 -27.12
C VAL A 148 -3.13 -4.94 -25.90
N GLU A 149 -3.87 -5.98 -25.52
CA GLU A 149 -4.69 -5.94 -24.32
C GLU A 149 -3.85 -5.91 -23.03
N SER A 150 -4.32 -5.21 -22.00
CA SER A 150 -3.61 -5.12 -20.70
C SER A 150 -3.44 -6.47 -20.00
N ASP A 151 -4.29 -7.45 -20.30
CA ASP A 151 -4.26 -8.80 -19.70
C ASP A 151 -3.49 -9.81 -20.56
N ALA A 152 -2.97 -9.38 -21.73
CA ALA A 152 -2.18 -10.22 -22.62
C ALA A 152 -0.95 -10.89 -21.95
N PRO A 153 -0.21 -10.23 -21.02
CA PRO A 153 0.89 -10.87 -20.32
C PRO A 153 0.46 -12.08 -19.48
N ILE A 154 -0.72 -12.00 -18.85
CA ILE A 154 -1.29 -13.08 -18.05
C ILE A 154 -1.78 -14.20 -18.98
N ALA A 155 -2.46 -13.85 -20.08
CA ALA A 155 -2.93 -14.82 -21.06
C ALA A 155 -1.77 -15.63 -21.67
N LEU A 156 -0.68 -14.95 -22.07
CA LEU A 156 0.52 -15.59 -22.61
C LEU A 156 1.14 -16.56 -21.59
N TYR A 157 1.20 -16.15 -20.32
CA TYR A 157 1.72 -17.02 -19.25
C TYR A 157 0.92 -18.33 -19.15
N TYR A 158 -0.41 -18.26 -19.12
CA TYR A 158 -1.27 -19.44 -19.03
C TYR A 158 -1.27 -20.28 -20.29
N GLU A 159 -1.20 -19.67 -21.47
CA GLU A 159 -1.08 -20.39 -22.75
C GLU A 159 0.22 -21.20 -22.79
N ARG A 160 1.35 -20.59 -22.41
CA ARG A 160 2.64 -21.28 -22.33
C ARG A 160 2.62 -22.40 -21.29
N LEU A 161 2.06 -22.15 -20.12
CA LEU A 161 1.93 -23.17 -19.08
C LEU A 161 1.06 -24.35 -19.54
N ALA A 162 -0.06 -24.09 -20.22
CA ALA A 162 -0.90 -25.13 -20.83
C ALA A 162 -0.16 -25.91 -21.92
N SER A 163 0.67 -25.24 -22.73
CA SER A 163 1.47 -25.88 -23.78
C SER A 163 2.54 -26.83 -23.23
N VAL A 164 3.09 -26.54 -22.04
CA VAL A 164 4.06 -27.42 -21.36
C VAL A 164 3.35 -28.61 -20.73
N GLN A 165 2.18 -28.37 -20.13
CA GLN A 165 1.35 -29.43 -19.53
C GLN A 165 0.84 -30.42 -20.58
N SER A 166 0.41 -29.94 -21.75
CA SER A 166 -0.06 -30.82 -22.85
C SER A 166 1.04 -31.70 -23.44
N ARG A 167 2.31 -31.30 -23.31
CA ARG A 167 3.49 -32.10 -23.69
C ARG A 167 3.87 -33.15 -22.63
N GLY A 168 3.16 -33.23 -21.50
CA GLY A 168 3.45 -34.16 -20.41
C GLY A 168 4.73 -33.82 -19.63
N CYS A 169 5.30 -32.64 -19.82
CA CYS A 169 6.49 -32.20 -19.10
C CYS A 169 6.12 -31.75 -17.67
N GLN A 170 6.95 -32.12 -16.69
CA GLN A 170 6.83 -31.58 -15.34
C GLN A 170 7.10 -30.08 -15.34
N VAL A 171 6.27 -29.30 -14.64
CA VAL A 171 6.47 -27.87 -14.47
C VAL A 171 7.62 -27.65 -13.49
N THR A 172 8.84 -27.56 -14.02
CA THR A 172 10.03 -27.27 -13.21
C THR A 172 10.20 -25.77 -13.01
N HIS A 173 10.96 -25.38 -11.99
CA HIS A 173 11.31 -23.97 -11.75
C HIS A 173 11.96 -23.29 -12.97
N GLN A 174 12.68 -24.06 -13.80
CA GLN A 174 13.32 -23.52 -14.99
C GLN A 174 12.29 -23.09 -16.04
N VAL A 175 11.25 -23.90 -16.26
CA VAL A 175 10.16 -23.57 -17.19
C VAL A 175 9.47 -22.27 -16.77
N LEU A 176 9.19 -22.08 -15.48
CA LEU A 176 8.55 -20.86 -14.98
C LEU A 176 9.42 -19.62 -15.21
N LYS A 177 10.75 -19.74 -15.06
CA LYS A 177 11.69 -18.65 -15.37
C LYS A 177 11.71 -18.33 -16.85
N ASP A 178 11.68 -19.35 -17.70
CA ASP A 178 11.73 -19.17 -19.15
C ASP A 178 10.45 -18.48 -19.64
N ILE A 179 9.28 -18.86 -19.10
CA ILE A 179 8.00 -18.17 -19.36
C ILE A 179 8.06 -16.72 -18.87
N LEU A 180 8.57 -16.47 -17.67
CA LEU A 180 8.71 -15.10 -17.13
C LEU A 180 9.58 -14.22 -18.06
N ARG A 181 10.73 -14.73 -18.50
CA ARG A 181 11.62 -14.03 -19.43
C ARG A 181 10.95 -13.80 -20.78
N GLU A 182 10.21 -14.77 -21.29
CA GLU A 182 9.47 -14.62 -22.54
C GLU A 182 8.44 -13.49 -22.47
N VAL A 183 7.66 -13.43 -21.39
CA VAL A 183 6.67 -12.36 -21.15
C VAL A 183 7.37 -10.99 -21.06
N GLN A 184 8.49 -10.90 -20.35
CA GLN A 184 9.27 -9.66 -20.24
C GLN A 184 9.83 -9.18 -21.59
N LEU A 185 10.38 -10.09 -22.40
CA LEU A 185 10.95 -9.74 -23.70
C LEU A 185 9.88 -9.36 -24.73
N THR A 186 8.72 -10.02 -24.69
CA THR A 186 7.69 -9.88 -25.73
C THR A 186 6.74 -8.72 -25.44
N LEU A 187 6.20 -8.66 -24.22
CA LEU A 187 5.06 -7.79 -23.91
C LEU A 187 5.43 -6.66 -22.95
N VAL A 188 6.23 -6.93 -21.92
CA VAL A 188 6.54 -5.96 -20.86
C VAL A 188 8.05 -5.79 -20.66
N PRO A 189 8.71 -4.95 -21.47
CA PRO A 189 10.13 -4.64 -21.30
C PRO A 189 10.42 -4.06 -19.92
N GLU A 190 11.61 -4.31 -19.39
CA GLU A 190 12.06 -3.79 -18.07
C GLU A 190 12.23 -2.27 -18.05
N VAL A 191 12.27 -1.64 -19.22
CA VAL A 191 12.41 -0.19 -19.35
C VAL A 191 11.07 0.54 -19.36
N LEU A 192 9.93 -0.15 -19.25
CA LEU A 192 8.60 0.45 -19.45
C LEU A 192 8.36 1.63 -18.51
N LEU A 193 8.63 1.46 -17.21
CA LEU A 193 8.43 2.53 -16.22
C LEU A 193 9.42 3.70 -16.45
N LYS A 194 10.64 3.37 -16.88
CA LYS A 194 11.70 4.35 -17.19
C LYS A 194 11.35 5.20 -18.41
N GLU A 195 10.93 4.57 -19.50
CA GLU A 195 10.50 5.26 -20.72
C GLU A 195 9.27 6.12 -20.48
N TRP A 196 8.29 5.62 -19.73
CA TRP A 196 7.12 6.39 -19.34
C TRP A 196 7.51 7.66 -18.57
N ALA A 197 8.40 7.54 -17.58
CA ALA A 197 8.85 8.69 -16.80
C ALA A 197 9.66 9.69 -17.66
N GLN A 198 10.50 9.20 -18.57
CA GLN A 198 11.25 10.07 -19.51
C GLN A 198 10.33 10.80 -20.50
N TYR A 199 9.25 10.15 -20.93
CA TYR A 199 8.26 10.78 -21.80
C TYR A 199 7.42 11.83 -21.05
N THR A 200 7.11 11.58 -19.78
CA THR A 200 6.27 12.45 -18.94
C THR A 200 7.03 13.70 -18.49
N TYR A 201 8.29 13.55 -18.05
CA TYR A 201 9.12 14.66 -17.59
C TYR A 201 10.21 14.96 -18.63
N GLN A 202 9.93 15.94 -19.48
CA GLN A 202 10.87 16.36 -20.52
C GLN A 202 12.10 17.08 -19.95
N ASP A 203 11.95 17.75 -18.81
CA ASP A 203 13.08 18.40 -18.14
C ASP A 203 13.91 17.37 -17.33
N PRO A 204 15.24 17.32 -17.53
CA PRO A 204 16.10 16.39 -16.80
C PRO A 204 16.09 16.60 -15.27
N SER A 205 15.88 17.83 -14.79
CA SER A 205 15.86 18.15 -13.36
C SER A 205 14.57 17.62 -12.72
N ASP A 206 13.44 17.79 -13.40
CA ASP A 206 12.15 17.24 -12.98
C ASP A 206 12.18 15.71 -12.95
N TYR A 207 12.70 15.08 -14.01
CA TYR A 207 12.88 13.63 -14.07
C TYR A 207 13.76 13.12 -12.92
N TRP A 208 14.90 13.77 -12.67
CA TRP A 208 15.81 13.36 -11.60
C TRP A 208 15.18 13.52 -10.22
N THR A 209 14.48 14.62 -9.98
CA THR A 209 13.79 14.90 -8.72
C THR A 209 12.65 13.91 -8.47
N PHE A 210 11.83 13.67 -9.49
CA PHE A 210 10.76 12.67 -9.47
C PHE A 210 11.32 11.28 -9.17
N ARG A 211 12.36 10.85 -9.90
CA ARG A 211 13.02 9.56 -9.68
C ARG A 211 13.52 9.42 -8.26
N LYS A 212 14.27 10.41 -7.76
CA LYS A 212 14.79 10.41 -6.39
C LYS A 212 13.68 10.27 -5.35
N GLN A 213 12.60 11.05 -5.49
CA GLN A 213 11.47 11.02 -4.56
C GLN A 213 10.72 9.68 -4.61
N LEU A 214 10.46 9.16 -5.80
CA LEU A 214 9.79 7.89 -5.99
C LEU A 214 10.63 6.72 -5.44
N SER A 215 11.96 6.74 -5.62
CA SER A 215 12.86 5.74 -5.03
C SER A 215 12.76 5.69 -3.51
N ILE A 216 12.71 6.85 -2.84
CA ILE A 216 12.55 6.93 -1.38
C ILE A 216 11.18 6.37 -0.96
N GLN A 217 10.10 6.72 -1.66
CA GLN A 217 8.76 6.26 -1.31
C GLN A 217 8.56 4.76 -1.56
N LEU A 218 9.18 4.21 -2.61
CA LEU A 218 9.25 2.77 -2.86
C LEU A 218 10.03 2.05 -1.76
N ALA A 219 11.16 2.62 -1.33
CA ALA A 219 11.94 2.10 -0.20
C ALA A 219 11.10 1.98 1.08
N LEU A 220 10.38 3.05 1.42
CA LEU A 220 9.51 3.09 2.60
C LEU A 220 8.35 2.11 2.48
N SER A 221 7.75 1.98 1.29
CA SER A 221 6.65 1.05 1.04
C SER A 221 7.10 -0.41 1.14
N GLY A 222 8.25 -0.75 0.55
CA GLY A 222 8.83 -2.09 0.65
C GLY A 222 9.30 -2.43 2.06
N PHE A 223 9.85 -1.46 2.79
CA PHE A 223 10.15 -1.60 4.21
C PHE A 223 8.88 -1.92 5.02
N ALA A 224 7.78 -1.18 4.82
CA ALA A 224 6.52 -1.45 5.51
C ALA A 224 5.93 -2.82 5.14
N GLU A 225 5.99 -3.21 3.86
CA GLU A 225 5.54 -4.52 3.38
C GLU A 225 6.28 -5.67 4.07
N PHE A 226 7.61 -5.59 4.12
CA PHE A 226 8.47 -6.61 4.73
C PHE A 226 8.38 -6.63 6.26
N THR A 227 8.48 -5.47 6.92
CA THR A 227 8.51 -5.41 8.38
C THR A 227 7.20 -5.87 9.00
N LEU A 228 6.07 -5.42 8.45
CA LEU A 228 4.74 -5.68 9.00
C LEU A 228 4.05 -6.90 8.39
N HIS A 229 4.64 -7.57 7.39
CA HIS A 229 3.98 -8.62 6.60
C HIS A 229 2.62 -8.15 6.06
N LEU A 230 2.63 -7.01 5.38
CA LEU A 230 1.43 -6.49 4.73
C LEU A 230 1.08 -7.30 3.49
N THR A 231 -0.14 -7.13 2.98
CA THR A 231 -0.62 -7.71 1.73
C THR A 231 0.32 -7.37 0.59
N ARG A 232 0.57 -8.38 -0.25
CA ARG A 232 1.38 -8.21 -1.46
C ARG A 232 0.88 -7.03 -2.29
N LEU A 233 1.76 -6.06 -2.53
CA LEU A 233 1.40 -4.85 -3.26
C LEU A 233 1.19 -5.18 -4.74
N GLY A 234 -0.06 -5.12 -5.21
CA GLY A 234 -0.40 -5.23 -6.63
C GLY A 234 -0.15 -3.90 -7.38
N PRO A 235 0.05 -3.94 -8.71
CA PRO A 235 0.29 -2.72 -9.50
C PRO A 235 -0.90 -1.73 -9.47
N GLU A 236 -2.12 -2.22 -9.25
CA GLU A 236 -3.32 -1.40 -9.07
C GLU A 236 -3.36 -0.67 -7.72
N MET A 237 -2.70 -1.21 -6.69
CA MET A 237 -2.71 -0.65 -5.34
C MET A 237 -1.76 0.54 -5.20
N LEU A 238 -0.69 0.55 -5.99
CA LEU A 238 0.36 1.57 -6.01
C LEU A 238 -0.10 2.78 -6.83
N GLN A 239 -0.36 3.89 -6.14
CA GLN A 239 -0.76 5.16 -6.76
C GLN A 239 0.40 6.16 -6.67
N ILE A 240 0.92 6.58 -7.81
CA ILE A 240 2.04 7.50 -7.92
C ILE A 240 1.50 8.89 -8.26
N ALA A 241 1.86 9.90 -7.48
CA ALA A 241 1.53 11.28 -7.79
C ALA A 241 2.52 11.82 -8.83
N GLN A 242 2.04 12.15 -10.03
CA GLN A 242 2.90 12.66 -11.12
C GLN A 242 3.51 14.03 -10.79
N ASP A 243 2.84 14.85 -9.97
CA ASP A 243 3.34 16.18 -9.62
C ASP A 243 4.55 16.15 -8.66
N SER A 244 4.62 15.13 -7.80
CA SER A 244 5.45 15.15 -6.60
C SER A 244 6.27 13.89 -6.40
N GLY A 245 6.02 12.81 -7.14
CA GLY A 245 6.68 11.51 -6.96
C GLY A 245 6.32 10.82 -5.65
N ARG A 246 5.26 11.27 -4.96
CA ARG A 246 4.76 10.62 -3.74
C ARG A 246 3.98 9.35 -4.08
N LEU A 247 4.18 8.31 -3.28
CA LEU A 247 3.50 7.03 -3.43
C LEU A 247 2.40 6.90 -2.38
N THR A 248 1.21 6.50 -2.81
CA THR A 248 0.08 6.19 -1.93
C THR A 248 -0.38 4.77 -2.18
N ILE A 249 -0.52 4.00 -1.10
CA ILE A 249 -1.02 2.63 -1.16
C ILE A 249 -2.52 2.66 -0.87
N SER A 250 -3.33 2.19 -1.82
CA SER A 250 -4.80 2.23 -1.71
C SER A 250 -5.34 1.21 -0.69
N TYR A 251 -4.66 0.08 -0.54
CA TYR A 251 -5.07 -1.01 0.34
C TYR A 251 -3.86 -1.75 0.90
N SER A 252 -3.85 -1.95 2.22
CA SER A 252 -2.89 -2.79 2.91
C SER A 252 -3.57 -3.48 4.10
N ARG A 253 -3.25 -4.75 4.33
CA ARG A 253 -3.73 -5.55 5.46
C ARG A 253 -2.61 -6.46 5.93
N PHE A 254 -2.55 -6.79 7.22
CA PHE A 254 -1.67 -7.84 7.72
C PHE A 254 -2.08 -9.19 7.14
N GLU A 255 -1.14 -9.93 6.55
CA GLU A 255 -1.36 -11.32 6.19
C GLU A 255 -1.10 -12.20 7.41
N VAL A 256 -2.14 -12.90 7.83
CA VAL A 256 -2.12 -13.84 8.95
C VAL A 256 -2.40 -15.22 8.38
N ASP A 257 -1.56 -16.19 8.72
CA ASP A 257 -1.74 -17.58 8.35
C ASP A 257 -3.04 -18.11 8.96
N ASP A 258 -3.96 -18.61 8.13
CA ASP A 258 -5.26 -19.12 8.55
C ASP A 258 -5.13 -20.39 9.43
N SER A 259 -4.01 -21.11 9.34
CA SER A 259 -3.74 -22.31 10.12
C SER A 259 -3.21 -22.00 11.53
N LYS A 260 -2.16 -21.17 11.62
CA LYS A 260 -1.44 -20.88 12.88
C LYS A 260 -1.89 -19.59 13.58
N GLY A 261 -2.53 -18.65 12.87
CA GLY A 261 -2.85 -17.33 13.43
C GLY A 261 -1.62 -16.43 13.60
N GLU A 262 -0.48 -16.81 13.02
CA GLU A 262 0.76 -16.03 13.03
C GLU A 262 0.91 -15.19 11.75
N LEU A 263 1.79 -14.20 11.76
CA LEU A 263 2.08 -13.40 10.57
C LEU A 263 2.78 -14.27 9.51
N ASP A 264 2.21 -14.35 8.31
CA ASP A 264 2.74 -15.22 7.26
C ASP A 264 4.10 -14.73 6.74
N ALA A 265 5.14 -15.54 6.95
CA ALA A 265 6.50 -15.29 6.51
C ALA A 265 6.89 -16.08 5.26
N ASN A 266 6.04 -17.01 4.77
CA ASN A 266 6.34 -17.90 3.67
C ASN A 266 6.15 -17.20 2.32
N ARG A 267 7.04 -16.26 2.02
CA ARG A 267 7.00 -15.48 0.78
C ARG A 267 8.27 -15.69 -0.02
N PRO A 268 8.17 -16.02 -1.33
CA PRO A 268 9.35 -16.11 -2.17
C PRO A 268 9.98 -14.72 -2.40
N VAL A 269 9.17 -13.66 -2.42
CA VAL A 269 9.60 -12.27 -2.59
C VAL A 269 9.30 -11.47 -1.32
N PRO A 270 10.29 -10.79 -0.70
CA PRO A 270 10.09 -10.09 0.57
C PRO A 270 9.28 -8.79 0.44
N PHE A 271 9.45 -8.05 -0.66
CA PHE A 271 8.69 -6.84 -1.00
C PHE A 271 8.73 -6.60 -2.51
N ARG A 272 7.81 -5.78 -3.04
CA ARG A 272 7.75 -5.49 -4.48
C ARG A 272 8.96 -4.68 -4.96
N LEU A 273 9.92 -5.37 -5.58
CA LEU A 273 10.99 -4.78 -6.38
C LEU A 273 11.16 -5.59 -7.66
N THR A 274 10.27 -5.34 -8.61
CA THR A 274 10.25 -6.00 -9.91
C THR A 274 11.32 -5.42 -10.83
N PRO A 275 11.71 -6.13 -11.91
CA PRO A 275 12.76 -5.68 -12.82
C PRO A 275 12.49 -4.29 -13.41
N ASN A 276 11.22 -3.98 -13.69
CA ASN A 276 10.79 -2.66 -14.18
C ASN A 276 11.04 -1.52 -13.17
N ILE A 277 10.74 -1.77 -11.90
CA ILE A 277 11.00 -0.81 -10.83
C ILE A 277 12.51 -0.69 -10.59
N ALA A 278 13.24 -1.82 -10.60
CA ALA A 278 14.69 -1.84 -10.39
C ALA A 278 15.44 -1.07 -11.50
N GLU A 279 15.05 -1.24 -12.76
CA GLU A 279 15.63 -0.53 -13.90
C GLU A 279 15.31 0.98 -13.85
N PHE A 280 14.09 1.36 -13.44
CA PHE A 280 13.74 2.77 -13.22
C PHE A 280 14.57 3.43 -12.12
N VAL A 281 14.72 2.77 -10.96
CA VAL A 281 15.51 3.28 -9.83
C VAL A 281 17.01 3.28 -10.14
N THR A 282 17.44 2.39 -11.03
CA THR A 282 18.83 2.05 -11.39
C THR A 282 19.58 1.32 -10.26
N PRO A 283 20.61 0.51 -10.58
CA PRO A 283 21.39 -0.21 -9.56
C PRO A 283 22.01 0.72 -8.50
N VAL A 284 22.40 1.93 -8.88
CA VAL A 284 22.95 2.95 -7.97
C VAL A 284 21.88 3.46 -7.01
N GLY A 285 20.66 3.67 -7.50
CA GLY A 285 19.54 4.10 -6.67
C GLY A 285 19.09 3.00 -5.69
N VAL A 286 19.10 1.74 -6.14
CA VAL A 286 18.71 0.58 -5.33
C VAL A 286 19.73 0.36 -4.21
N ASN A 287 21.01 0.22 -4.54
CA ASN A 287 22.05 -0.06 -3.55
C ASN A 287 22.39 1.15 -2.67
N GLY A 288 22.18 2.37 -3.17
CA GLY A 288 22.44 3.60 -2.44
C GLY A 288 21.21 4.15 -1.71
N VAL A 289 20.29 4.78 -2.45
CA VAL A 289 19.17 5.53 -1.89
C VAL A 289 18.18 4.61 -1.17
N MET A 290 17.77 3.51 -1.81
CA MET A 290 16.77 2.60 -1.27
C MET A 290 17.30 1.86 -0.04
N SER A 291 18.49 1.24 -0.13
CA SER A 291 19.14 0.59 1.02
C SER A 291 19.31 1.54 2.20
N ALA A 292 19.85 2.75 1.97
CA ALA A 292 20.07 3.71 3.04
C ALA A 292 18.76 4.21 3.68
N ALA A 293 17.70 4.39 2.88
CA ALA A 293 16.39 4.78 3.37
C ALA A 293 15.75 3.69 4.25
N ILE A 294 15.82 2.43 3.83
CA ILE A 294 15.30 1.28 4.60
C ILE A 294 16.04 1.14 5.93
N VAL A 295 17.37 1.18 5.92
CA VAL A 295 18.18 1.06 7.15
C VAL A 295 17.93 2.22 8.11
N SER A 296 17.83 3.45 7.59
CA SER A 296 17.55 4.64 8.41
C SER A 296 16.16 4.55 9.04
N ALA A 297 15.14 4.13 8.29
CA ALA A 297 13.78 3.91 8.81
C ALA A 297 13.74 2.78 9.86
N ALA A 298 14.45 1.68 9.61
CA ALA A 298 14.56 0.57 10.56
C ALA A 298 15.20 0.99 11.88
N ARG A 299 16.30 1.75 11.84
CA ARG A 299 16.97 2.29 13.02
C ARG A 299 16.07 3.25 13.80
N CYS A 300 15.37 4.12 13.09
CA CYS A 300 14.45 5.06 13.70
C CYS A 300 13.35 4.35 14.49
N LEU A 301 12.72 3.32 13.92
CA LEU A 301 11.70 2.54 14.62
C LEU A 301 12.24 1.57 15.68
N ALA A 302 13.51 1.19 15.62
CA ALA A 302 14.14 0.31 16.60
C ALA A 302 14.55 1.05 17.88
N GLU A 303 14.57 2.38 17.88
CA GLU A 303 14.93 3.18 19.06
C GLU A 303 13.87 3.10 20.17
N PRO A 304 14.30 2.97 21.44
CA PRO A 304 13.40 2.74 22.58
C PRO A 304 12.50 3.93 22.91
N HIS A 305 12.80 5.13 22.39
CA HIS A 305 11.99 6.33 22.60
C HIS A 305 10.62 6.23 21.92
N PHE A 306 10.51 5.43 20.87
CA PHE A 306 9.26 5.24 20.18
C PHE A 306 8.46 4.12 20.84
N SER A 307 7.21 4.41 21.21
CA SER A 307 6.28 3.43 21.76
C SER A 307 5.71 2.48 20.67
N VAL A 308 6.57 2.07 19.71
CA VAL A 308 6.21 1.23 18.56
C VAL A 308 5.52 -0.05 19.02
N GLN A 309 6.06 -0.72 20.04
CA GLN A 309 5.45 -1.93 20.58
C GLN A 309 4.03 -1.67 21.12
N SER A 310 3.79 -0.53 21.77
CA SER A 310 2.47 -0.18 22.31
C SER A 310 1.45 0.06 21.20
N ILE A 311 1.85 0.79 20.15
CA ILE A 311 1.00 1.02 18.98
C ILE A 311 0.74 -0.29 18.23
N LEU A 312 1.77 -1.12 18.01
CA LEU A 312 1.63 -2.42 17.37
C LEU A 312 0.72 -3.35 18.17
N ARG A 313 0.82 -3.39 19.50
CA ARG A 313 -0.10 -4.19 20.35
C ARG A 313 -1.55 -3.78 20.14
N ALA A 314 -1.85 -2.49 20.10
CA ALA A 314 -3.21 -1.99 19.88
C ALA A 314 -3.74 -2.39 18.49
N VAL A 315 -2.95 -2.20 17.43
CA VAL A 315 -3.36 -2.50 16.05
C VAL A 315 -3.51 -4.00 15.81
N LEU A 316 -2.54 -4.79 16.26
CA LEU A 316 -2.55 -6.24 16.06
C LEU A 316 -3.65 -6.91 16.88
N ARG A 317 -3.99 -6.38 18.06
CA ARG A 317 -5.14 -6.87 18.84
C ARG A 317 -6.42 -6.84 18.01
N ASP A 318 -6.72 -5.71 17.37
CA ASP A 318 -7.93 -5.57 16.56
C ASP A 318 -7.93 -6.52 15.35
N GLU A 319 -6.77 -6.75 14.74
CA GLU A 319 -6.64 -7.67 13.61
C GLU A 319 -6.78 -9.14 14.00
N MET A 320 -6.21 -9.55 15.15
CA MET A 320 -6.33 -10.93 15.66
C MET A 320 -7.77 -11.26 16.06
N ILE A 321 -8.48 -10.32 16.71
CA ILE A 321 -9.91 -10.47 17.01
C ILE A 321 -10.70 -10.63 15.71
N ALA A 322 -10.39 -9.81 14.69
CA ALA A 322 -11.10 -9.86 13.43
C ALA A 322 -10.76 -11.11 12.60
N TRP A 323 -9.58 -11.69 12.75
CA TRP A 323 -9.21 -12.98 12.18
C TRP A 323 -10.01 -14.11 12.82
N HIS A 324 -10.09 -14.16 14.16
CA HIS A 324 -10.83 -15.20 14.85
C HIS A 324 -12.33 -15.18 14.52
N LYS A 325 -12.93 -13.99 14.44
CA LYS A 325 -14.33 -13.84 14.00
C LYS A 325 -14.55 -14.34 12.57
N LYS A 326 -13.58 -14.12 11.66
CA LYS A 326 -13.65 -14.66 10.28
C LYS A 326 -13.65 -16.19 10.31
N LYS A 327 -12.79 -16.82 11.12
CA LYS A 327 -12.68 -18.28 11.23
C LYS A 327 -13.97 -18.90 11.81
N GLN A 328 -14.59 -18.26 12.80
CA GLN A 328 -15.90 -18.66 13.31
C GLN A 328 -17.00 -18.55 12.23
N ASP A 329 -17.06 -17.43 11.49
CA ASP A 329 -18.03 -17.20 10.41
C ASP A 329 -17.87 -18.26 9.26
N GLU A 330 -16.65 -18.71 8.96
CA GLU A 330 -16.38 -19.73 7.93
C GLU A 330 -16.69 -21.16 8.39
N THR A 331 -16.55 -21.43 9.69
CA THR A 331 -16.82 -22.76 10.27
C THR A 331 -18.30 -22.98 10.58
N HIS A 332 -19.05 -21.91 10.87
CA HIS A 332 -20.49 -21.95 11.15
C HIS A 332 -21.32 -21.44 9.96
N SER A 333 -21.51 -22.26 8.94
CA SER A 333 -22.39 -21.98 7.80
C SER A 333 -23.90 -22.09 8.11
N LEU A 334 -24.30 -22.31 9.38
CA LEU A 334 -25.70 -22.38 9.82
C LEU A 334 -25.93 -21.45 11.02
N PRO A 335 -27.03 -20.67 11.06
CA PRO A 335 -27.32 -19.75 12.15
C PRO A 335 -27.86 -20.52 13.35
N LEU A 336 -26.97 -21.11 14.15
CA LEU A 336 -27.31 -21.63 15.47
C LEU A 336 -26.99 -20.58 16.53
N SER A 337 -28.07 -19.96 17.02
CA SER A 337 -28.43 -19.48 18.37
C SER A 337 -27.42 -19.26 19.51
N ASN A 338 -26.12 -19.42 19.33
CA ASN A 338 -25.14 -19.16 20.38
C ASN A 338 -24.49 -17.78 20.15
N PRO A 339 -24.36 -16.93 21.19
CA PRO A 339 -23.63 -15.68 21.05
C PRO A 339 -22.19 -16.00 20.60
N PRO A 340 -21.57 -15.16 19.76
CA PRO A 340 -20.19 -15.37 19.34
C PRO A 340 -19.32 -15.48 20.60
N THR A 341 -18.70 -16.65 20.82
CA THR A 341 -17.75 -16.84 21.89
C THR A 341 -16.60 -15.87 21.65
N ASP A 342 -16.43 -14.91 22.55
CA ASP A 342 -15.27 -14.04 22.55
C ASP A 342 -14.00 -14.89 22.67
N MET A 343 -12.92 -14.46 21.99
CA MET A 343 -11.63 -15.13 22.10
C MET A 343 -11.18 -15.20 23.55
N ASP A 344 -10.60 -16.34 23.95
CA ASP A 344 -9.87 -16.45 25.21
C ASP A 344 -8.82 -15.34 25.31
N SER A 345 -8.88 -14.57 26.39
CA SER A 345 -8.04 -13.39 26.58
C SER A 345 -6.54 -13.75 26.62
N GLU A 346 -6.20 -14.92 27.15
CA GLU A 346 -4.81 -15.40 27.22
C GLU A 346 -4.26 -15.77 25.84
N LEU A 347 -5.07 -16.43 25.00
CA LEU A 347 -4.72 -16.75 23.62
C LEU A 347 -4.48 -15.46 22.81
N LEU A 348 -5.37 -14.47 22.96
CA LEU A 348 -5.25 -13.19 22.29
C LEU A 348 -3.95 -12.45 22.68
N ILE A 349 -3.63 -12.41 23.98
CA ILE A 349 -2.39 -11.80 24.48
C ILE A 349 -1.16 -12.52 23.90
N THR A 350 -1.18 -13.85 23.87
CA THR A 350 -0.08 -14.67 23.34
C THR A 350 0.16 -14.42 21.86
N LEU A 351 -0.90 -14.42 21.03
CA LEU A 351 -0.81 -14.15 19.60
C LEU A 351 -0.30 -12.74 19.31
N VAL A 352 -0.84 -11.73 20.01
CA VAL A 352 -0.42 -10.33 19.84
C VAL A 352 1.04 -10.15 20.25
N ASN A 353 1.47 -10.71 21.38
CA ASN A 353 2.86 -10.60 21.83
C ASN A 353 3.83 -11.35 20.89
N GLY A 354 3.43 -12.52 20.38
CA GLY A 354 4.21 -13.26 19.37
C GLY A 354 4.40 -12.42 18.10
N ALA A 355 3.33 -11.85 17.56
CA ALA A 355 3.38 -10.99 16.37
C ALA A 355 4.22 -9.71 16.58
N VAL A 356 4.08 -9.03 17.72
CA VAL A 356 4.87 -7.84 18.06
C VAL A 356 6.35 -8.19 18.19
N THR A 357 6.67 -9.32 18.83
CA THR A 357 8.05 -9.81 18.98
C THR A 357 8.65 -10.12 17.61
N ALA A 358 7.92 -10.82 16.74
CA ALA A 358 8.37 -11.13 15.38
C ALA A 358 8.68 -9.85 14.56
N ILE A 359 7.80 -8.83 14.62
CA ILE A 359 8.02 -7.54 13.94
C ILE A 359 9.24 -6.83 14.53
N THR A 360 9.36 -6.79 15.86
CA THR A 360 10.46 -6.10 16.54
C THR A 360 11.81 -6.76 16.23
N THR A 361 11.88 -8.09 16.23
CA THR A 361 13.09 -8.83 15.84
C THR A 361 13.49 -8.54 14.39
N ARG A 362 12.52 -8.45 13.46
CA ARG A 362 12.80 -8.04 12.07
C ARG A 362 13.33 -6.61 11.98
N LEU A 363 12.73 -5.67 12.70
CA LEU A 363 13.21 -4.27 12.76
C LEU A 363 14.66 -4.20 13.25
N GLN A 364 14.97 -4.89 14.35
CA GLN A 364 16.32 -4.93 14.91
C GLN A 364 17.32 -5.56 13.93
N ASN A 365 16.92 -6.64 13.25
CA ASN A 365 17.75 -7.27 12.21
C ASN A 365 18.07 -6.32 11.05
N LEU A 366 17.13 -5.47 10.63
CA LEU A 366 17.36 -4.49 9.57
C LEU A 366 18.20 -3.29 10.02
N ALA A 367 18.15 -2.96 11.32
CA ALA A 367 18.90 -1.85 11.90
C ALA A 367 20.39 -2.17 12.11
N GLN A 368 20.71 -3.45 12.33
CA GLN A 368 22.07 -3.95 12.55
C GLN A 368 22.93 -3.88 11.28
N TYR A 369 24.21 -3.56 11.49
CA TYR A 369 25.24 -3.52 10.45
C TYR A 369 26.28 -4.59 10.81
N GLU A 370 26.37 -5.66 10.00
CA GLU A 370 27.34 -6.74 10.22
C GLU A 370 28.36 -6.71 9.07
N GLY A 371 29.63 -6.42 9.38
CA GLY A 371 30.73 -6.62 8.43
C GLY A 371 30.73 -5.74 7.16
N GLY A 372 30.02 -4.61 7.16
CA GLY A 372 29.97 -3.69 6.01
C GLY A 372 28.83 -3.96 5.02
N GLU A 373 28.16 -5.10 5.14
CA GLU A 373 26.93 -5.41 4.42
C GLU A 373 25.72 -5.31 5.36
N THR A 374 24.57 -4.97 4.78
CA THR A 374 23.31 -4.90 5.54
C THR A 374 22.43 -6.06 5.12
N LYS A 375 21.63 -6.61 6.03
CA LYS A 375 20.58 -7.59 5.66
C LYS A 375 19.60 -7.04 4.60
N VAL A 376 19.61 -5.73 4.36
CA VAL A 376 18.84 -5.09 3.29
C VAL A 376 19.38 -5.44 1.90
N THR A 377 20.68 -5.59 1.69
CA THR A 377 21.23 -5.96 0.38
C THR A 377 20.81 -7.37 -0.02
N THR A 378 20.80 -8.32 0.93
CA THR A 378 20.32 -9.68 0.68
C THR A 378 18.82 -9.72 0.41
N LEU A 379 18.01 -8.89 1.09
CA LEU A 379 16.58 -8.75 0.82
C LEU A 379 16.30 -8.14 -0.56
N ILE A 380 17.07 -7.12 -0.96
CA ILE A 380 16.99 -6.53 -2.31
C ILE A 380 17.32 -7.59 -3.36
N ALA A 381 18.43 -8.33 -3.18
CA ALA A 381 18.82 -9.39 -4.11
C ALA A 381 17.76 -10.49 -4.19
N ALA A 382 17.14 -10.86 -3.07
CA ALA A 382 16.03 -11.80 -3.03
C ALA A 382 14.78 -11.27 -3.74
N ALA A 383 14.50 -9.97 -3.64
CA ALA A 383 13.34 -9.33 -4.28
C ALA A 383 13.49 -9.23 -5.81
N THR A 384 14.70 -8.96 -6.31
CA THR A 384 15.00 -8.87 -7.74
C THR A 384 15.30 -10.21 -8.40
N SER A 385 15.42 -11.29 -7.61
CA SER A 385 15.85 -12.58 -8.15
C SER A 385 14.77 -13.20 -9.04
N PRO A 386 15.09 -13.60 -10.29
CA PRO A 386 14.14 -14.25 -11.19
C PRO A 386 13.65 -15.60 -10.65
N ASP A 387 14.46 -16.27 -9.81
CA ASP A 387 14.10 -17.51 -9.10
C ASP A 387 12.92 -17.34 -8.14
N ASN A 388 12.83 -16.16 -7.52
CA ASN A 388 11.78 -15.84 -6.57
C ASN A 388 10.58 -15.24 -7.27
N LEU A 389 10.81 -14.38 -8.26
CA LEU A 389 9.76 -13.76 -9.06
C LEU A 389 8.95 -14.78 -9.86
N CYS A 390 9.56 -15.85 -10.38
CA CYS A 390 8.84 -16.87 -11.14
C CYS A 390 7.89 -17.73 -10.28
N ARG A 391 8.04 -17.70 -8.95
CA ARG A 391 7.15 -18.39 -8.00
C ARG A 391 5.95 -17.54 -7.59
N MET A 392 5.95 -16.27 -7.97
CA MET A 392 4.84 -15.36 -7.69
C MET A 392 3.66 -15.65 -8.60
N ASP A 393 2.46 -15.36 -8.09
CA ASP A 393 1.23 -15.45 -8.86
C ASP A 393 1.28 -14.48 -10.06
N PRO A 394 0.94 -14.92 -11.29
CA PRO A 394 0.84 -14.05 -12.46
C PRO A 394 -0.03 -12.81 -12.24
N ALA A 395 -1.09 -12.90 -11.41
CA ALA A 395 -1.95 -11.77 -11.09
C ALA A 395 -1.22 -10.65 -10.32
N TRP A 396 -0.11 -10.96 -9.66
CA TRP A 396 0.75 -9.97 -9.00
C TRP A 396 1.60 -9.15 -10.00
N HIS A 397 1.69 -9.60 -11.26
CA HIS A 397 2.50 -9.03 -12.33
C HIS A 397 3.99 -8.96 -11.97
N PRO A 398 4.68 -10.12 -11.84
CA PRO A 398 6.10 -10.16 -11.47
C PRO A 398 7.04 -9.49 -12.47
N TRP A 399 6.61 -9.32 -13.72
CA TRP A 399 7.33 -8.61 -14.78
C TRP A 399 7.24 -7.07 -14.67
N LEU A 400 6.30 -6.51 -13.90
CA LEU A 400 5.97 -5.06 -13.87
C LEU A 400 6.40 -4.34 -12.59
#